data_AF-A0A6P7H6R7-F1
#
_entry.id   AF-A0A6P7H6R7-F1
#
_cell.length_a   1.000
_cell.length_b   1.000
_cell.length_c   1.000
_cell.angle_alpha   90.00
_cell.angle_beta   90.00
_cell.angle_gamma   90.00
#
_symmetry.space_group_name_H-M   'P 1'
#
loop_
_entity.id
_entity.type
_entity.pdbx_description
1 polymer ?
#
loop_
_entity_poly.entity_id
_entity_poly.type
_entity_poly.pdbx_seq_one_letter_code
_entity_poly.pdbx_strand_id
1 'polypeptide(L)'
;GEGNNQIEADHINSSMHKWINEERFETFPKITETNINEILRTEKFIVLVVVEENKLLQIPKDMLDFRNLVESIARKNRDKYHDSFQFGWSTSHELANNIVMQIVALPYLIVLNSTTLHHHVPEDDPTEMTVDAIELFLEKVVNQTATVSIPNRFIFSRECKSFPKM
;
A
#
# COMPACT_ATOMS: atom_id res chain seq x y z
N GLY A 1 9.47 -45.52 -24.24
CA GLY A 1 8.81 -44.94 -23.06
C GLY A 1 9.20 -43.49 -23.01
N GLU A 2 8.47 -42.67 -23.76
CA GLU A 2 8.84 -41.30 -24.10
C GLU A 2 7.59 -40.44 -23.82
N GLY A 3 7.51 -39.88 -22.61
CA GLY A 3 6.30 -39.16 -22.19
C GLY A 3 6.42 -38.32 -20.93
N ASN A 4 7.60 -38.24 -20.30
CA ASN A 4 7.75 -37.59 -18.99
C ASN A 4 8.50 -36.26 -19.01
N ASN A 5 9.11 -35.85 -20.13
CA ASN A 5 9.94 -34.62 -20.18
C ASN A 5 9.21 -33.37 -20.70
N GLN A 6 8.01 -33.49 -21.26
CA GLN A 6 7.30 -32.33 -21.83
C GLN A 6 6.46 -31.59 -20.78
N ILE A 7 5.89 -32.30 -19.80
CA ILE A 7 5.02 -31.73 -18.75
C ILE A 7 5.82 -30.86 -17.76
N GLU A 8 7.08 -31.19 -17.53
CA GLU A 8 7.96 -30.48 -16.58
C GLU A 8 8.41 -29.11 -17.13
N ALA A 9 8.65 -29.01 -18.44
CA ALA A 9 9.05 -27.76 -19.09
C ALA A 9 7.92 -26.71 -19.13
N ASP A 10 6.68 -27.13 -19.36
CA ASP A 10 5.52 -26.23 -19.43
C ASP A 10 5.10 -25.72 -18.03
N HIS A 11 5.31 -26.54 -16.98
CA HIS A 11 5.10 -26.12 -15.60
C HIS A 11 6.14 -25.09 -15.15
N ILE A 12 7.39 -25.21 -15.58
CA ILE A 12 8.44 -24.23 -15.31
C ILE A 12 8.15 -22.91 -16.05
N ASN A 13 7.75 -22.98 -17.33
CA ASN A 13 7.50 -21.81 -18.15
C ASN A 13 6.31 -20.97 -17.62
N SER A 14 5.23 -21.63 -17.19
CA SER A 14 4.10 -20.96 -16.53
C SER A 14 4.46 -20.37 -15.16
N SER A 15 5.31 -21.05 -14.37
CA SER A 15 5.79 -20.52 -13.09
C SER A 15 6.71 -19.29 -13.25
N MET A 16 7.59 -19.28 -14.27
CA MET A 16 8.46 -18.14 -14.58
C MET A 16 7.67 -16.94 -15.13
N HIS A 17 6.67 -17.17 -15.99
CA HIS A 17 5.82 -16.09 -16.47
C HIS A 17 4.94 -15.51 -15.37
N LYS A 18 4.52 -16.32 -14.38
CA LYS A 18 3.85 -15.82 -13.18
C LYS A 18 4.79 -15.00 -12.30
N TRP A 19 6.03 -15.46 -12.09
CA TRP A 19 7.05 -14.74 -11.30
C TRP A 19 7.46 -13.39 -11.92
N ILE A 20 7.73 -13.35 -13.22
CA ILE A 20 8.14 -12.12 -13.94
C ILE A 20 7.02 -11.06 -13.93
N ASN A 21 5.76 -11.48 -13.99
CA ASN A 21 4.63 -10.54 -14.00
C ASN A 21 4.30 -10.01 -12.59
N GLU A 22 4.75 -10.70 -11.53
CA GLU A 22 4.64 -10.25 -10.14
C GLU A 22 5.78 -9.31 -9.71
N GLU A 23 6.83 -9.15 -10.52
CA GLU A 23 7.97 -8.23 -10.29
C GLU A 23 7.67 -6.80 -10.78
N ARG A 24 6.50 -6.56 -11.39
CA ARG A 24 6.18 -5.30 -12.08
C ARG A 24 6.06 -4.09 -11.16
N PHE A 25 5.97 -4.31 -9.85
CA PHE A 25 6.07 -3.27 -8.84
C PHE A 25 7.13 -3.71 -7.83
N GLU A 26 8.05 -2.81 -7.47
CA GLU A 26 8.87 -3.01 -6.27
C GLU A 26 7.94 -3.41 -5.13
N THR A 27 8.32 -4.37 -4.28
CA THR A 27 7.48 -4.81 -3.14
C THR A 27 7.06 -3.66 -2.24
N PHE A 28 7.77 -2.53 -2.31
CA PHE A 28 7.58 -1.35 -1.49
C PHE A 28 7.88 -0.05 -2.27
N PRO A 29 7.09 0.29 -3.32
CA PRO A 29 7.38 1.42 -4.20
C PRO A 29 7.04 2.75 -3.52
N LYS A 30 7.65 3.84 -4.01
CA LYS A 30 7.28 5.21 -3.61
C LYS A 30 5.95 5.58 -4.28
N ILE A 31 4.93 5.86 -3.49
CA ILE A 31 3.60 6.31 -3.90
C ILE A 31 3.58 7.84 -3.94
N THR A 32 3.17 8.38 -5.07
CA THR A 32 3.00 9.81 -5.32
C THR A 32 1.61 10.07 -5.87
N GLU A 33 1.23 11.34 -5.97
CA GLU A 33 -0.04 11.75 -6.60
C GLU A 33 -0.12 11.31 -8.07
N THR A 34 1.01 11.12 -8.73
CA THR A 34 1.06 10.69 -10.13
C THR A 34 0.73 9.21 -10.30
N ASN A 35 1.20 8.33 -9.39
CA ASN A 35 1.06 6.88 -9.55
C ASN A 35 -0.04 6.26 -8.68
N ILE A 36 -0.62 7.00 -7.72
CA ILE A 36 -1.66 6.45 -6.84
C ILE A 36 -2.86 5.89 -7.63
N ASN A 37 -3.22 6.52 -8.76
CA ASN A 37 -4.32 6.06 -9.61
C ASN A 37 -4.04 4.70 -10.27
N GLU A 38 -2.78 4.36 -10.51
CA GLU A 38 -2.39 3.05 -11.04
C GLU A 38 -2.44 2.00 -9.93
N ILE A 39 -1.97 2.35 -8.73
CA ILE A 39 -1.97 1.47 -7.56
C ILE A 39 -3.41 1.16 -7.12
N LEU A 40 -4.33 2.13 -7.20
CA LEU A 40 -5.75 1.93 -6.91
C LEU A 40 -6.44 0.95 -7.87
N ARG A 41 -5.88 0.70 -9.06
CA ARG A 41 -6.43 -0.31 -10.00
C ARG A 41 -6.07 -1.75 -9.63
N THR A 42 -5.26 -1.95 -8.58
CA THR A 42 -4.88 -3.30 -8.13
C THR A 42 -6.00 -4.04 -7.43
N GLU A 43 -7.08 -3.36 -7.04
CA GLU A 43 -8.23 -3.93 -6.29
C GLU A 43 -7.83 -4.60 -4.96
N LYS A 44 -6.67 -4.22 -4.41
CA LYS A 44 -6.11 -4.69 -3.13
C LYS A 44 -6.24 -3.65 -2.03
N PHE A 45 -5.93 -4.05 -0.81
CA PHE A 45 -5.66 -3.12 0.28
C PHE A 45 -4.26 -2.51 0.11
N ILE A 46 -4.17 -1.19 0.09
CA ILE A 46 -2.92 -0.46 -0.05
C ILE A 46 -2.41 -0.12 1.34
N VAL A 47 -1.29 -0.70 1.73
CA VAL A 47 -0.57 -0.34 2.97
C VAL A 47 0.39 0.79 2.66
N LEU A 48 0.09 1.99 3.15
CA LEU A 48 0.85 3.20 2.88
C LEU A 48 1.54 3.72 4.14
N VAL A 49 2.87 3.76 4.12
CA VAL A 49 3.67 4.46 5.12
C VAL A 49 3.95 5.89 4.66
N VAL A 50 3.73 6.87 5.52
CA VAL A 50 3.96 8.29 5.22
C VAL A 50 5.10 8.77 6.12
N VAL A 51 6.09 9.40 5.50
CA VAL A 51 7.26 9.99 6.18
C VAL A 51 7.53 11.38 5.61
N GLU A 52 8.34 12.20 6.28
CA GLU A 52 8.78 13.48 5.72
C GLU A 52 10.23 13.42 5.27
N GLU A 53 10.52 14.20 4.24
CA GLU A 53 11.86 14.54 3.82
C GLU A 53 12.20 15.93 4.37
N ASN A 54 13.37 16.07 4.99
CA ASN A 54 13.85 17.37 5.42
C ASN A 54 14.28 18.24 4.21
N LYS A 55 14.73 19.48 4.46
CA LYS A 55 15.17 20.42 3.41
C LYS A 55 16.31 19.90 2.51
N LEU A 56 17.02 18.85 2.95
CA LEU A 56 18.09 18.18 2.21
C LEU A 56 17.63 16.88 1.57
N LEU A 57 16.31 16.66 1.46
CA LEU A 57 15.68 15.44 0.92
C LEU A 57 16.06 14.17 1.68
N GLN A 58 16.36 14.30 2.98
CA GLN A 58 16.69 13.17 3.85
C GLN A 58 15.54 12.88 4.80
N ILE A 59 15.20 11.60 4.94
CA ILE A 59 14.18 11.14 5.89
C ILE A 59 14.84 11.04 7.28
N PRO A 60 14.23 11.61 8.34
CA PRO A 60 14.68 11.42 9.72
C PRO A 60 14.86 9.95 10.08
N LYS A 61 15.83 9.63 10.94
CA LYS A 61 16.22 8.24 11.21
C LYS A 61 15.08 7.40 11.79
N ASP A 62 14.33 7.96 12.74
CA ASP A 62 13.14 7.37 13.36
C ASP A 62 12.07 7.01 12.32
N MET A 63 11.76 7.91 11.40
CA MET A 63 10.80 7.65 10.32
C MET A 63 11.31 6.63 9.31
N LEU A 64 12.62 6.66 9.02
CA LEU A 64 13.28 5.69 8.15
C LEU A 64 13.26 4.29 8.78
N ASP A 65 13.50 4.19 10.08
CA ASP A 65 13.45 2.93 10.83
C ASP A 65 12.03 2.34 10.78
N PHE A 66 10.99 3.16 10.98
CA PHE A 66 9.59 2.73 10.82
C PHE A 66 9.26 2.28 9.38
N ARG A 67 9.68 3.06 8.37
CA ARG A 67 9.54 2.67 6.95
C ARG A 67 10.19 1.31 6.68
N ASN A 68 11.41 1.10 7.17
CA ASN A 68 12.18 -0.12 6.97
C ASN A 68 11.55 -1.31 7.72
N LEU A 69 10.92 -1.07 8.88
CA LEU A 69 10.16 -2.07 9.62
C LEU A 69 9.01 -2.63 8.76
N VAL A 70 8.17 -1.74 8.22
CA VAL A 70 7.04 -2.14 7.35
C VAL A 70 7.53 -2.78 6.06
N GLU A 71 8.60 -2.25 5.45
CA GLU A 71 9.23 -2.85 4.27
C GLU A 71 9.73 -4.28 4.56
N SER A 72 10.31 -4.53 5.74
CA SER A 72 10.72 -5.87 6.15
C SER A 72 9.51 -6.82 6.25
N ILE A 73 8.36 -6.35 6.72
CA ILE A 73 7.13 -7.18 6.83
C ILE A 73 6.64 -7.54 5.43
N ALA A 74 6.58 -6.55 4.52
CA ALA A 74 6.17 -6.75 3.13
C ALA A 74 7.04 -7.78 2.41
N ARG A 75 8.36 -7.73 2.63
CA ARG A 75 9.33 -8.65 2.00
C ARG A 75 9.30 -10.05 2.62
N LYS A 76 9.27 -10.15 3.95
CA LYS A 76 9.30 -11.45 4.66
C LYS A 76 8.00 -12.23 4.50
N ASN A 77 6.87 -11.53 4.46
CA ASN A 77 5.55 -12.14 4.38
C ASN A 77 4.91 -11.95 3.00
N ARG A 78 5.73 -11.85 1.94
CA ARG A 78 5.25 -11.66 0.57
C ARG A 78 4.22 -12.73 0.20
N ASP A 79 4.51 -14.00 0.45
CA ASP A 79 3.62 -15.11 0.11
C ASP A 79 2.26 -15.03 0.84
N LYS A 80 2.24 -14.47 2.05
CA LYS A 80 1.01 -14.26 2.83
C LYS A 80 0.20 -13.07 2.35
N TYR A 81 0.86 -11.96 2.01
CA TYR A 81 0.18 -10.68 1.78
C TYR A 81 0.02 -10.28 0.32
N HIS A 82 0.78 -10.84 -0.62
CA HIS A 82 0.78 -10.40 -2.02
C HIS A 82 -0.60 -10.45 -2.68
N ASP A 83 -1.48 -11.37 -2.32
CA ASP A 83 -2.81 -11.50 -2.90
C ASP A 83 -3.79 -10.42 -2.39
N SER A 84 -3.66 -10.02 -1.12
CA SER A 84 -4.62 -9.12 -0.46
C SER A 84 -4.11 -7.68 -0.35
N PHE A 85 -2.79 -7.48 -0.32
CA PHE A 85 -2.15 -6.21 -0.02
C PHE A 85 -1.17 -5.77 -1.10
N GLN A 86 -1.12 -4.47 -1.32
CA GLN A 86 -0.06 -3.76 -2.01
C GLN A 86 0.60 -2.81 -1.01
N PHE A 87 1.89 -3.01 -0.72
CA PHE A 87 2.61 -2.11 0.18
C PHE A 87 3.24 -0.95 -0.61
N GLY A 88 3.50 0.15 0.08
CA GLY A 88 4.24 1.30 -0.43
C GLY A 88 4.48 2.39 0.61
N TRP A 89 5.22 3.41 0.21
CA TRP A 89 5.53 4.56 1.07
C TRP A 89 5.40 5.88 0.33
N SER A 90 5.11 6.98 1.01
CA SER A 90 5.04 8.31 0.42
C SER A 90 5.76 9.34 1.27
N THR A 91 6.25 10.39 0.61
CA THR A 91 6.75 11.61 1.27
C THR A 91 5.78 12.77 1.17
N SER A 92 4.64 12.55 0.48
CA SER A 92 3.57 13.55 0.39
C SER A 92 2.67 13.43 1.61
N HIS A 93 2.88 14.34 2.55
CA HIS A 93 1.93 14.64 3.62
C HIS A 93 0.54 14.99 3.08
N GLU A 94 0.48 15.75 1.98
CA GLU A 94 -0.77 16.18 1.37
C GLU A 94 -1.58 14.98 0.87
N LEU A 95 -0.92 14.00 0.25
CA LEU A 95 -1.55 12.76 -0.18
C LEU A 95 -2.20 12.02 1.00
N ALA A 96 -1.47 11.87 2.10
CA ALA A 96 -1.97 11.22 3.31
C ALA A 96 -3.15 11.97 3.92
N ASN A 97 -3.04 13.30 4.03
CA ASN A 97 -4.10 14.14 4.55
C ASN A 97 -5.36 14.05 3.69
N ASN A 98 -5.23 13.94 2.38
CA ASN A 98 -6.36 13.80 1.46
C ASN A 98 -7.04 12.44 1.58
N ILE A 99 -6.29 11.36 1.85
CA ILE A 99 -6.83 10.01 2.06
C ILE A 99 -7.60 9.93 3.38
N VAL A 100 -7.00 10.42 4.47
CA VAL A 100 -7.58 10.34 5.83
C VAL A 100 -8.56 11.49 6.10
N MET A 101 -8.51 12.53 5.26
CA MET A 101 -9.28 13.78 5.38
C MET A 101 -9.01 14.59 6.65
N GLN A 102 -7.82 14.43 7.24
CA GLN A 102 -7.36 15.19 8.41
C GLN A 102 -5.85 15.39 8.34
N ILE A 103 -5.32 16.28 9.17
CA ILE A 103 -3.87 16.44 9.31
C ILE A 103 -3.32 15.25 10.09
N VAL A 104 -2.42 14.49 9.47
CA VAL A 104 -1.75 13.34 10.10
C VAL A 104 -0.44 13.77 10.76
N ALA A 105 -0.11 13.16 11.90
CA ALA A 105 1.21 13.26 12.51
C ALA A 105 2.14 12.20 11.90
N LEU A 106 3.44 12.49 11.78
CA LEU A 106 4.40 11.57 11.18
C LEU A 106 5.35 10.91 12.18
N PRO A 107 5.85 9.70 11.87
CA PRO A 107 5.48 8.88 10.69
C PRO A 107 4.04 8.36 10.80
N TYR A 108 3.42 8.01 9.69
CA TYR A 108 2.01 7.58 9.68
C TYR A 108 1.80 6.30 8.88
N LEU A 109 0.83 5.47 9.29
CA LEU A 109 0.47 4.22 8.60
C LEU A 109 -1.03 4.21 8.27
N ILE A 110 -1.35 3.96 7.01
CA ILE A 110 -2.73 3.87 6.52
C ILE A 110 -2.90 2.59 5.72
N VAL A 111 -4.04 1.93 5.89
CA VAL A 111 -4.46 0.85 5.00
C VAL A 111 -5.72 1.27 4.26
N LEU A 112 -5.60 1.46 2.94
CA LEU A 112 -6.66 1.95 2.07
C LEU A 112 -7.23 0.80 1.23
N ASN A 113 -8.52 0.56 1.31
CA ASN A 113 -9.20 -0.34 0.39
C ASN A 113 -9.37 0.36 -0.96
N SER A 114 -8.72 -0.14 -2.01
CA SER A 114 -8.74 0.53 -3.33
C SER A 114 -10.10 0.52 -4.03
N THR A 115 -10.99 -0.42 -3.70
CA THR A 115 -12.33 -0.53 -4.29
C THR A 115 -13.35 0.40 -3.62
N THR A 116 -13.34 0.46 -2.29
CA THR A 116 -14.31 1.24 -1.50
C THR A 116 -13.79 2.62 -1.10
N LEU A 117 -12.47 2.85 -1.25
CA LEU A 117 -11.74 4.00 -0.74
C LEU A 117 -11.81 4.17 0.78
N HIS A 118 -12.30 3.17 1.50
CA HIS A 118 -12.30 3.19 2.97
C HIS A 118 -10.88 2.99 3.49
N HIS A 119 -10.53 3.70 4.55
CA HIS A 119 -9.23 3.59 5.17
C HIS A 119 -9.32 3.06 6.60
N HIS A 120 -8.21 2.46 7.03
CA HIS A 120 -7.99 1.95 8.37
C HIS A 120 -6.68 2.51 8.89
N VAL A 121 -6.62 2.81 10.18
CA VAL A 121 -5.45 3.33 10.88
C VAL A 121 -5.24 2.48 12.14
N PRO A 122 -4.00 2.10 12.48
CA PRO A 122 -3.73 1.46 13.77
C PRO A 122 -4.06 2.39 14.94
N GLU A 123 -4.41 1.81 16.09
CA GLU A 123 -4.65 2.56 17.34
C GLU A 123 -3.35 2.96 18.04
N ASP A 124 -2.28 2.18 17.80
CA ASP A 124 -0.97 2.39 18.39
C ASP A 124 -0.17 3.48 17.66
N ASP A 125 0.71 4.16 18.39
CA ASP A 125 1.62 5.14 17.81
C ASP A 125 2.64 4.45 16.88
N PRO A 126 2.80 4.91 15.62
CA PRO A 126 3.75 4.35 14.67
C PRO A 126 5.19 4.21 15.19
N THR A 127 5.66 5.06 16.10
CA THR A 127 7.03 4.96 16.65
C THR A 127 7.18 3.84 17.68
N GLU A 128 6.09 3.39 18.29
CA GLU A 128 6.06 2.33 19.31
C GLU A 128 5.56 0.98 18.75
N MET A 129 5.12 0.95 17.49
CA MET A 129 4.61 -0.26 16.86
C MET A 129 5.70 -1.32 16.65
N THR A 130 5.38 -2.56 17.01
CA THR A 130 6.20 -3.73 16.71
C THR A 130 5.76 -4.41 15.41
N VAL A 131 6.59 -5.33 14.91
CA VAL A 131 6.23 -6.20 13.77
C VAL A 131 4.90 -6.90 14.04
N ASP A 132 4.75 -7.52 15.21
CA ASP A 132 3.57 -8.29 15.56
C ASP A 132 2.31 -7.42 15.63
N ALA A 133 2.44 -6.18 16.11
CA ALA A 133 1.31 -5.23 16.16
C ALA A 133 0.84 -4.85 14.75
N ILE A 134 1.77 -4.60 13.82
CA ILE A 134 1.45 -4.30 12.43
C ILE A 134 0.80 -5.51 11.75
N GLU A 135 1.36 -6.72 11.94
CA GLU A 135 0.79 -7.94 11.36
C GLU A 135 -0.61 -8.22 11.89
N LEU A 136 -0.83 -8.10 13.20
CA LEU A 136 -2.15 -8.25 13.81
C LEU A 136 -3.15 -7.22 13.26
N PHE A 137 -2.72 -5.98 13.06
CA PHE A 137 -3.54 -4.95 12.45
C PHE A 137 -3.93 -5.31 11.00
N LEU A 138 -2.98 -5.76 10.18
CA LEU A 138 -3.26 -6.21 8.81
C LEU A 138 -4.24 -7.38 8.79
N GLU A 139 -4.08 -8.35 9.68
CA GLU A 139 -5.03 -9.47 9.83
C GLU A 139 -6.43 -8.98 10.21
N LYS A 140 -6.54 -8.03 11.15
CA LYS A 140 -7.82 -7.43 11.52
C LYS A 140 -8.50 -6.74 10.33
N VAL A 141 -7.74 -6.08 9.45
CA VAL A 141 -8.26 -5.44 8.23
C VAL A 141 -8.80 -6.49 7.25
N VAL A 142 -8.06 -7.56 6.96
CA VAL A 142 -8.55 -8.64 6.07
C VAL A 142 -9.80 -9.28 6.64
N ASN A 143 -9.82 -9.51 7.95
CA ASN A 143 -10.96 -10.10 8.66
C ASN A 143 -12.14 -9.14 8.84
N GLN A 144 -12.04 -7.90 8.34
CA GLN A 144 -13.08 -6.85 8.46
C GLN A 144 -13.47 -6.53 9.91
N THR A 145 -12.52 -6.72 10.84
CA THR A 145 -12.69 -6.45 12.28
C THR A 145 -12.01 -5.16 12.73
N ALA A 146 -11.19 -4.56 11.88
CA ALA A 146 -10.59 -3.25 12.13
C ALA A 146 -11.62 -2.12 11.95
N THR A 147 -11.45 -1.04 12.71
CA THR A 147 -12.26 0.17 12.57
C THR A 147 -12.16 0.74 11.15
N VAL A 148 -13.31 0.96 10.51
CA VAL A 148 -13.42 1.49 9.14
C VAL A 148 -13.70 2.99 9.21
N SER A 149 -12.87 3.79 8.54
CA SER A 149 -13.11 5.22 8.32
C SER A 149 -13.43 5.47 6.85
N ILE A 150 -14.59 6.08 6.59
CA ILE A 150 -15.07 6.38 5.24
C ILE A 150 -14.65 7.81 4.87
N PRO A 151 -14.04 8.04 3.70
CA PRO A 151 -13.83 9.40 3.22
C PRO A 151 -15.18 10.08 2.96
N ASN A 152 -15.41 11.24 3.57
CA ASN A 152 -16.54 12.10 3.20
C ASN A 152 -16.44 12.46 1.70
N ARG A 153 -17.40 11.95 0.92
CA ARG A 153 -17.46 11.95 -0.56
C ARG A 153 -17.40 13.34 -1.24
N PHE A 154 -17.31 14.44 -0.48
CA PHE A 154 -17.46 15.80 -0.99
C PHE A 154 -16.20 16.42 -1.65
N ILE A 155 -15.00 15.83 -1.50
CA ILE A 155 -13.76 16.44 -2.04
C ILE A 155 -13.42 15.96 -3.47
N PHE A 156 -13.75 14.72 -3.85
CA PHE A 156 -13.40 14.17 -5.19
C PHE A 156 -14.31 14.62 -6.35
N SER A 157 -15.33 15.46 -6.10
CA SER A 157 -16.27 15.92 -7.15
C SER A 157 -15.86 17.21 -7.87
N ARG A 158 -14.70 17.83 -7.57
CA ARG A 158 -14.35 19.16 -8.11
C ARG A 158 -13.60 19.18 -9.44
N GLU A 159 -13.34 18.03 -10.08
CA GLU A 159 -12.70 18.00 -11.42
C GLU A 159 -13.52 17.33 -12.54
N CYS A 160 -14.82 17.14 -12.35
CA CYS A 160 -15.72 16.77 -13.46
C CYS A 160 -16.91 17.74 -13.59
N LYS A 161 -16.62 19.00 -13.94
CA LYS A 161 -17.55 19.80 -14.74
C LYS A 161 -16.80 20.41 -15.91
N SER A 162 -16.71 19.59 -16.97
CA SER A 162 -16.55 20.06 -18.34
C SER A 162 -17.50 21.23 -18.58
N PHE A 163 -16.95 22.38 -18.98
CA PHE A 163 -17.71 23.52 -19.45
C PHE A 163 -18.48 23.11 -20.71
N PRO A 164 -19.82 23.25 -20.77
CA PRO A 164 -20.49 23.26 -22.05
C PRO A 164 -20.18 24.59 -22.74
N LYS A 165 -19.73 24.51 -23.99
CA LYS A 165 -19.65 25.66 -24.90
C LYS A 165 -21.06 26.26 -25.06
N MET A 166 -21.16 27.57 -24.88
CA MET A 166 -22.07 28.45 -25.61
C MET A 166 -21.45 29.84 -25.68
#